data_AF-A0A7X8QJG0-F1
#
_entry.id   AF-A0A7X8QJG0-F1
#
_cell.length_a   1.000
_cell.length_b   1.000
_cell.length_c   1.000
_cell.angle_alpha   90.00
_cell.angle_beta   90.00
_cell.angle_gamma   90.00
#
_symmetry.space_group_name_H-M   'P 1'
#
loop_
_entity.id
_entity.type
_entity.pdbx_description
1 polymer ?
#
loop_
_entity_poly.entity_id
_entity_poly.type
_entity_poly.pdbx_seq_one_letter_code
_entity_poly.pdbx_strand_id
1 'polypeptide(L)'
;IVKKRYDFGFVISFLYLTTAPVFELGSLSINSSYLLTALLAILFVAELILKRQRLPWHAPIYGFAFIMLIVVVAYTIGYLQHGTASYKSFAMAIFGEINVIVLVFLLTLLLLNLDRDRLKRTFGSAIGIFLIINIGLVIYQKVNFVGAYRFMDEFYVSNHRFKPLFMMWRADGFDRVMGSFFSPVLFGATLLLIVAVLLSYVVTHKFSKITVLATVGIMTSSVIGILSFSKTFMLGVPLIFLVAVVILLFNRRERSVRLGRLGILFLLTVAVYGFVYIALPEHMVNVKNYYYGFLLKPFGSLSSRYEGISESTVNNIAKEEVTSGHEGIATDAFGIFKMHRFFGVGPVPIRGEFLGDSQFIVTLHNGGLVAAGAYFIFYFYLFVQAFKAQDLMRILVIAVLAMGSFASTMLTLPSTLPFIALLIYLSSPRCPIFSEFNRRLEMSQKKDMDDNLHMTTDQTFNE
;
A
#
# COMPACT_ATOMS: atom_id res chain seq x y z
N ILE A 1 19.44 18.34 -22.84
CA ILE A 1 18.01 18.27 -23.27
C ILE A 1 17.17 17.31 -22.43
N VAL A 2 17.75 16.38 -21.66
CA VAL A 2 17.05 15.83 -20.47
C VAL A 2 17.13 16.87 -19.33
N LYS A 3 16.32 17.93 -19.40
CA LYS A 3 16.03 18.76 -18.20
C LYS A 3 15.40 17.80 -17.19
N LYS A 4 15.99 17.71 -15.99
CA LYS A 4 15.60 16.84 -14.86
C LYS A 4 14.10 16.93 -14.56
N ARG A 5 13.27 16.18 -15.28
CA ARG A 5 11.83 16.03 -15.06
C ARG A 5 11.53 14.74 -14.30
N TYR A 6 12.25 14.50 -13.19
CA TYR A 6 12.00 13.35 -12.31
C TYR A 6 10.60 13.41 -11.70
N ASP A 7 10.05 14.61 -11.57
CA ASP A 7 8.66 14.86 -11.20
C ASP A 7 7.70 14.23 -12.21
N PHE A 8 7.89 14.52 -13.50
CA PHE A 8 7.08 13.93 -14.56
C PHE A 8 7.25 12.41 -14.63
N GLY A 9 8.48 11.92 -14.54
CA GLY A 9 8.78 10.48 -14.52
C GLY A 9 8.07 9.78 -13.35
N PHE A 10 8.07 10.38 -12.16
CA PHE A 10 7.36 9.84 -11.01
C PHE A 10 5.84 9.91 -11.19
N VAL A 11 5.27 11.01 -11.69
CA VAL A 11 3.83 11.13 -11.94
C VAL A 11 3.35 10.05 -12.91
N ILE A 12 4.06 9.85 -14.03
CA ILE A 12 3.73 8.79 -14.98
C ILE A 12 3.85 7.42 -14.32
N SER A 13 4.94 7.16 -13.59
CA SER A 13 5.15 5.88 -12.91
C SER A 13 4.05 5.59 -11.89
N PHE A 14 3.65 6.60 -11.12
CA PHE A 14 2.55 6.51 -10.16
C PHE A 14 1.24 6.17 -10.86
N LEU A 15 0.88 6.92 -11.90
CA LEU A 15 -0.36 6.69 -12.65
C LEU A 15 -0.35 5.32 -13.29
N TYR A 16 0.75 4.95 -13.95
CA TYR A 16 0.90 3.65 -14.59
C TYR A 16 0.78 2.48 -13.60
N LEU A 17 1.29 2.61 -12.38
CA LEU A 17 1.18 1.56 -11.36
C LEU A 17 -0.19 1.52 -10.65
N THR A 18 -0.89 2.65 -10.60
CA THR A 18 -2.19 2.75 -9.92
C THR A 18 -3.37 2.53 -10.86
N THR A 19 -3.19 2.70 -12.17
CA THR A 19 -4.15 2.26 -13.19
C THR A 19 -3.79 0.88 -13.72
N ALA A 20 -2.49 0.57 -13.89
CA ALA A 20 -1.94 -0.75 -14.20
C ALA A 20 -2.76 -1.58 -15.21
N PRO A 21 -2.84 -1.13 -16.48
CA PRO A 21 -3.48 -1.93 -17.52
C PRO A 21 -2.77 -3.26 -17.70
N VAL A 22 -3.50 -4.29 -18.13
CA VAL A 22 -2.95 -5.59 -18.50
C VAL A 22 -2.40 -5.49 -19.92
N PHE A 23 -1.18 -5.98 -20.15
CA PHE A 23 -0.64 -6.16 -21.49
C PHE A 23 -0.69 -7.64 -21.85
N GLU A 24 -1.50 -7.97 -22.84
CA GLU A 24 -1.55 -9.31 -23.42
C GLU A 24 -0.78 -9.32 -24.74
N LEU A 25 0.25 -10.17 -24.83
CA LEU A 25 1.00 -10.43 -26.05
C LEU A 25 0.73 -11.87 -26.48
N GLY A 26 -0.29 -12.07 -27.31
CA GLY A 26 -0.79 -13.41 -27.66
C GLY A 26 -1.38 -14.11 -26.42
N SER A 27 -0.85 -15.27 -26.04
CA SER A 27 -1.30 -16.01 -24.84
C SER A 27 -0.58 -15.60 -23.54
N LEU A 28 0.42 -14.70 -23.62
CA LEU A 28 1.19 -14.24 -22.47
C LEU A 28 0.59 -12.94 -21.93
N SER A 29 0.04 -13.00 -20.71
CA SER A 29 -0.30 -11.79 -19.95
C SER A 29 0.90 -11.38 -19.10
N ILE A 30 1.52 -10.24 -19.44
CA ILE A 30 2.65 -9.70 -18.69
C ILE A 30 2.13 -8.61 -17.77
N ASN A 31 2.55 -8.66 -16.50
CA ASN A 31 2.24 -7.57 -15.56
C ASN A 31 2.90 -6.28 -16.06
N SER A 32 2.10 -5.23 -16.27
CA SER A 32 2.57 -3.92 -16.73
C SER A 32 3.75 -3.39 -15.91
N SER A 33 3.83 -3.72 -14.63
CA SER A 33 4.95 -3.31 -13.76
C SER A 33 6.33 -3.73 -14.29
N TYR A 34 6.46 -4.83 -15.04
CA TYR A 34 7.74 -5.24 -15.64
C TYR A 34 8.23 -4.27 -16.71
N LEU A 35 7.32 -3.80 -17.57
CA LEU A 35 7.67 -2.84 -18.62
C LEU A 35 8.13 -1.51 -18.01
N LEU A 36 7.41 -1.02 -16.99
CA LEU A 36 7.82 0.19 -16.27
C LEU A 36 9.18 0.00 -15.60
N THR A 37 9.42 -1.16 -14.98
CA THR A 37 10.69 -1.46 -14.32
C THR A 37 11.85 -1.46 -15.31
N ALA A 38 11.68 -2.10 -16.47
CA ALA A 38 12.68 -2.10 -17.54
C ALA A 38 12.97 -0.67 -18.04
N LEU A 39 11.92 0.12 -18.29
CA LEU A 39 12.07 1.51 -18.77
C LEU A 39 12.80 2.38 -17.74
N LEU A 40 12.42 2.32 -16.46
CA LEU A 40 13.08 3.06 -15.40
C LEU A 40 14.53 2.60 -15.19
N ALA A 41 14.80 1.29 -15.30
CA ALA A 41 16.14 0.73 -15.18
C ALA A 41 17.06 1.23 -16.31
N ILE A 42 16.59 1.19 -17.57
CA ILE A 42 17.34 1.69 -18.73
C ILE A 42 17.66 3.18 -18.57
N LEU A 43 16.67 3.99 -18.17
CA LEU A 43 16.87 5.42 -17.93
C LEU A 43 17.90 5.68 -16.84
N PHE A 44 17.86 4.90 -15.75
CA PHE A 44 18.79 5.04 -14.64
C PHE A 44 20.22 4.59 -15.01
N VAL A 45 20.36 3.46 -15.71
CA VAL A 45 21.66 2.97 -16.20
C VAL A 45 22.27 3.96 -17.19
N ALA A 46 21.48 4.49 -18.13
CA ALA A 46 21.94 5.52 -19.06
C ALA A 46 22.41 6.78 -18.30
N GLU A 47 21.70 7.18 -17.24
CA GLU A 47 22.10 8.31 -16.41
C GLU A 47 23.42 8.06 -15.66
N LEU A 48 23.60 6.87 -15.07
CA LEU A 48 24.84 6.49 -14.38
C LEU A 48 26.04 6.52 -15.33
N ILE A 49 25.90 5.93 -16.52
CA ILE A 49 26.97 5.87 -17.53
C ILE A 49 27.32 7.27 -18.02
N LEU A 50 26.31 8.07 -18.41
CA LEU A 50 26.52 9.39 -19.00
C LEU A 50 27.08 10.41 -17.99
N LYS A 51 26.75 10.29 -16.71
CA LYS A 51 27.15 11.28 -15.69
C LYS A 51 28.27 10.84 -14.77
N ARG A 52 28.78 9.61 -14.89
CA ARG A 52 29.74 8.99 -13.96
C ARG A 52 29.34 9.18 -12.48
N GLN A 53 28.03 9.20 -12.21
CA GLN A 53 27.53 9.41 -10.85
C GLN A 53 27.65 8.11 -10.06
N ARG A 54 28.08 8.23 -8.80
CA ARG A 54 28.01 7.11 -7.86
C ARG A 54 26.58 6.94 -7.37
N LEU A 55 26.17 5.69 -7.16
CA LEU A 55 24.88 5.40 -6.56
C LEU A 55 24.78 6.10 -5.20
N PRO A 56 23.66 6.78 -4.91
CA PRO A 56 23.53 7.47 -3.64
C PRO A 56 23.34 6.44 -2.51
N TRP A 57 24.25 6.46 -1.53
CA TRP A 57 24.16 5.55 -0.39
C TRP A 57 23.00 5.94 0.53
N HIS A 58 21.93 5.13 0.53
CA HIS A 58 20.74 5.35 1.34
C HIS A 58 20.39 4.09 2.13
N ALA A 59 20.83 4.03 3.39
CA ALA A 59 20.67 2.86 4.25
C ALA A 59 19.25 2.25 4.28
N PRO A 60 18.14 3.03 4.31
CA PRO A 60 16.80 2.44 4.29
C PRO A 60 16.45 1.70 2.99
N ILE A 61 16.98 2.15 1.85
CA ILE A 61 16.77 1.52 0.54
C ILE A 61 17.48 0.17 0.49
N TYR A 62 18.75 0.13 0.89
CA TYR A 62 19.51 -1.11 0.95
C TYR A 62 18.98 -2.06 2.03
N GLY A 63 18.51 -1.52 3.16
CA GLY A 63 17.81 -2.30 4.19
C GLY A 63 16.54 -2.95 3.65
N PHE A 64 15.72 -2.22 2.88
CA PHE A 64 14.55 -2.80 2.21
C PHE A 64 14.95 -3.91 1.24
N ALA A 65 15.92 -3.65 0.35
CA ALA A 65 16.38 -4.61 -0.63
C ALA A 65 16.94 -5.89 0.02
N PHE A 66 17.72 -5.73 1.10
CA PHE A 66 18.25 -6.85 1.88
C PHE A 66 17.15 -7.69 2.53
N ILE A 67 16.16 -7.04 3.17
CA ILE A 67 15.03 -7.73 3.79
C ILE A 67 14.20 -8.49 2.74
N MET A 68 13.90 -7.86 1.62
CA MET A 68 13.16 -8.53 0.55
C MET A 68 13.97 -9.65 -0.11
N LEU A 69 15.30 -9.54 -0.17
CA LEU A 69 16.16 -10.64 -0.60
C LEU A 69 16.05 -11.83 0.35
N ILE A 70 16.01 -11.60 1.67
CA ILE A 70 15.75 -12.66 2.66
C ILE A 70 14.41 -13.34 2.38
N VAL A 71 13.35 -12.57 2.06
CA VAL A 71 12.04 -13.13 1.70
C VAL A 71 12.13 -14.01 0.44
N VAL A 72 12.80 -13.54 -0.61
CA VAL A 72 13.00 -14.31 -1.85
C VAL A 72 13.79 -15.60 -1.61
N VAL A 73 14.84 -15.53 -0.78
CA VAL A 73 15.63 -16.70 -0.38
C VAL A 73 14.77 -17.68 0.42
N ALA A 74 13.98 -17.20 1.38
CA ALA A 74 13.07 -18.05 2.15
C ALA A 74 12.04 -18.74 1.26
N TYR A 75 11.44 -18.01 0.31
CA TYR A 75 10.51 -18.58 -0.68
C TYR A 75 11.18 -19.65 -1.55
N THR A 76 12.44 -19.43 -1.92
CA THR A 76 13.22 -20.40 -2.71
C THR A 76 13.53 -21.65 -1.91
N ILE A 77 13.95 -21.52 -0.65
CA ILE A 77 14.20 -22.66 0.24
C ILE A 77 12.90 -23.45 0.45
N GLY A 78 11.78 -22.77 0.73
CA GLY A 78 10.47 -23.40 0.89
C GLY A 78 10.06 -24.20 -0.34
N TYR A 79 10.24 -23.65 -1.55
CA TYR A 79 9.97 -24.35 -2.79
C TYR A 79 10.89 -25.56 -3.00
N LEU A 80 12.20 -25.44 -2.76
CA LEU A 80 13.14 -26.55 -2.93
C LEU A 80 12.87 -27.71 -1.96
N GLN A 81 12.35 -27.41 -0.76
CA GLN A 81 12.05 -28.43 0.26
C GLN A 81 10.68 -29.08 0.07
N HIS A 82 9.67 -28.31 -0.36
CA HIS A 82 8.28 -28.72 -0.26
C HIS A 82 7.43 -28.41 -1.50
N GLY A 83 7.98 -27.70 -2.48
CA GLY A 83 7.26 -27.27 -3.69
C GLY A 83 6.94 -28.45 -4.62
N THR A 84 5.69 -28.56 -5.01
CA THR A 84 5.20 -29.57 -5.98
C THR A 84 4.92 -28.99 -7.36
N ALA A 85 4.86 -27.67 -7.47
CA ALA A 85 4.48 -26.99 -8.69
C ALA A 85 5.62 -26.93 -9.73
N SER A 86 5.26 -26.67 -10.99
CA SER A 86 6.23 -26.57 -12.08
C SER A 86 7.28 -25.48 -11.82
N TYR A 87 8.53 -25.76 -12.18
CA TYR A 87 9.64 -24.81 -12.08
C TYR A 87 9.33 -23.48 -12.81
N LYS A 88 8.61 -23.55 -13.94
CA LYS A 88 8.22 -22.37 -14.71
C LYS A 88 7.33 -21.42 -13.89
N SER A 89 6.33 -21.95 -13.19
CA SER A 89 5.44 -21.15 -12.32
C SER A 89 6.20 -20.55 -11.15
N PHE A 90 7.11 -21.34 -10.55
CA PHE A 90 7.97 -20.89 -9.47
C PHE A 90 8.88 -19.73 -9.91
N ALA A 91 9.59 -19.90 -11.03
CA ALA A 91 10.47 -18.88 -11.58
C ALA A 91 9.71 -17.58 -11.86
N MET A 92 8.51 -17.64 -12.47
CA MET A 92 7.70 -16.45 -12.71
C MET A 92 7.32 -15.71 -11.42
N ALA A 93 6.97 -16.44 -10.36
CA ALA A 93 6.63 -15.83 -9.08
C ALA A 93 7.84 -15.15 -8.42
N ILE A 94 9.01 -15.79 -8.45
CA ILE A 94 10.26 -15.21 -7.94
C ILE A 94 10.68 -13.97 -8.74
N PHE A 95 10.56 -14.00 -10.07
CA PHE A 95 10.80 -12.80 -10.89
C PHE A 95 9.82 -11.67 -10.55
N GLY A 96 8.59 -11.99 -10.15
CA GLY A 96 7.62 -11.01 -9.65
C GLY A 96 8.11 -10.30 -8.39
N GLU A 97 8.60 -11.06 -7.42
CA GLU A 97 9.15 -10.51 -6.17
C GLU A 97 10.43 -9.68 -6.43
N ILE A 98 11.33 -10.18 -7.28
CA ILE A 98 12.52 -9.41 -7.69
C ILE A 98 12.11 -8.11 -8.38
N ASN A 99 11.10 -8.14 -9.25
CA ASN A 99 10.59 -6.95 -9.91
C ASN A 99 10.05 -5.93 -8.90
N VAL A 100 9.36 -6.36 -7.84
CA VAL A 100 8.93 -5.47 -6.75
C VAL A 100 10.13 -4.79 -6.08
N ILE A 101 11.20 -5.53 -5.78
CA ILE A 101 12.42 -4.98 -5.15
C ILE A 101 13.03 -3.90 -6.04
N VAL A 102 13.28 -4.23 -7.31
CA VAL A 102 13.92 -3.32 -8.28
C VAL A 102 13.04 -2.10 -8.52
N LEU A 103 11.72 -2.27 -8.64
CA LEU A 103 10.81 -1.16 -8.90
C LEU A 103 10.72 -0.20 -7.72
N VAL A 104 10.59 -0.69 -6.49
CA VAL A 104 10.61 0.16 -5.28
C VAL A 104 11.94 0.90 -5.17
N PHE A 105 13.05 0.23 -5.49
CA PHE A 105 14.37 0.84 -5.52
C PHE A 105 14.43 2.01 -6.52
N LEU A 106 14.02 1.78 -7.77
CA LEU A 106 14.00 2.79 -8.84
C LEU A 106 13.05 3.96 -8.53
N LEU A 107 11.85 3.68 -8.02
CA LEU A 107 10.91 4.72 -7.58
C LEU A 107 11.51 5.58 -6.47
N THR A 108 12.18 4.96 -5.50
CA THR A 108 12.80 5.71 -4.40
C THR A 108 13.94 6.58 -4.92
N LEU A 109 14.72 6.12 -5.90
CA LEU A 109 15.76 6.92 -6.55
C LEU A 109 15.18 8.13 -7.31
N LEU A 110 14.02 8.00 -7.97
CA LEU A 110 13.32 9.14 -8.55
C LEU A 110 12.98 10.18 -7.48
N LEU A 111 12.44 9.73 -6.34
CA LEU A 111 12.07 10.63 -5.23
C LEU A 111 13.27 11.31 -4.59
N LEU A 112 14.42 10.63 -4.46
CA LEU A 112 15.65 11.18 -3.90
C LEU A 112 16.24 12.35 -4.69
N ASN A 113 15.89 12.45 -5.97
CA ASN A 113 16.26 13.55 -6.85
C ASN A 113 15.30 14.74 -6.78
N LEU A 114 14.24 14.66 -5.97
CA LEU A 114 13.29 15.74 -5.71
C LEU A 114 13.57 16.40 -4.36
N ASP A 115 13.56 17.74 -4.33
CA ASP A 115 13.46 18.50 -3.09
C ASP A 115 12.06 18.36 -2.45
N ARG A 116 11.94 18.72 -1.17
CA ARG A 116 10.70 18.51 -0.40
C ARG A 116 9.49 19.22 -1.00
N ASP A 117 9.67 20.43 -1.54
CA ASP A 117 8.56 21.20 -2.10
C ASP A 117 8.15 20.69 -3.47
N ARG A 118 9.11 20.22 -4.28
CA ARG A 118 8.77 19.48 -5.51
C ARG A 118 8.10 18.16 -5.20
N LEU A 119 8.61 17.37 -4.25
CA LEU A 119 7.98 16.11 -3.85
C LEU A 119 6.50 16.29 -3.50
N LYS A 120 6.18 17.28 -2.65
CA LYS A 120 4.79 17.59 -2.27
C LYS A 120 3.93 17.90 -3.48
N ARG A 121 4.44 18.74 -4.41
CA ARG A 121 3.74 19.08 -5.64
C ARG A 121 3.57 17.87 -6.56
N THR A 122 4.63 17.13 -6.81
CA THR A 122 4.65 15.93 -7.66
C THR A 122 3.67 14.87 -7.14
N PHE A 123 3.72 14.54 -5.85
CA PHE A 123 2.83 13.54 -5.26
C PHE A 123 1.38 14.03 -5.23
N GLY A 124 1.16 15.32 -4.92
CA GLY A 124 -0.17 15.95 -4.99
C GLY A 124 -0.76 15.96 -6.40
N SER A 125 0.06 16.25 -7.43
CA SER A 125 -0.35 16.16 -8.83
C SER A 125 -0.66 14.74 -9.25
N ALA A 126 0.15 13.76 -8.85
CA ALA A 126 -0.09 12.35 -9.16
C ALA A 126 -1.42 11.87 -8.56
N ILE A 127 -1.68 12.18 -7.28
CA ILE A 127 -2.96 11.89 -6.62
C ILE A 127 -4.12 12.62 -7.31
N GLY A 128 -3.95 13.91 -7.61
CA GLY A 128 -5.00 14.70 -8.26
C GLY A 128 -5.41 14.14 -9.62
N ILE A 129 -4.44 13.79 -10.46
CA ILE A 129 -4.70 13.18 -11.78
C ILE A 129 -5.34 11.80 -11.61
N PHE A 130 -4.84 10.97 -10.69
CA PHE A 130 -5.42 9.66 -10.39
C PHE A 130 -6.91 9.77 -9.99
N LEU A 131 -7.25 10.72 -9.12
CA LEU A 131 -8.63 10.95 -8.70
C LEU A 131 -9.51 11.42 -9.87
N ILE A 132 -9.01 12.34 -10.71
CA ILE A 132 -9.75 12.81 -11.90
C ILE A 132 -10.06 11.65 -12.84
N ILE A 133 -9.07 10.81 -13.15
CA ILE A 133 -9.25 9.61 -14.00
C ILE A 133 -10.32 8.70 -13.39
N ASN A 134 -10.23 8.43 -12.08
CA ASN A 134 -11.14 7.51 -11.42
C ASN A 134 -12.56 8.06 -11.27
N ILE A 135 -12.74 9.38 -11.08
CA ILE A 135 -14.07 10.01 -11.15
C ILE A 135 -14.68 9.73 -12.53
N GLY A 136 -13.92 9.97 -13.61
CA GLY A 136 -14.38 9.73 -14.97
C GLY A 136 -14.82 8.28 -15.19
N LEU A 137 -14.00 7.32 -14.74
CA LEU A 137 -14.31 5.89 -14.84
C LEU A 137 -15.52 5.48 -13.99
N VAL A 138 -15.67 6.04 -12.79
CA VAL A 138 -16.84 5.77 -11.92
C VAL A 138 -18.13 6.30 -12.53
N ILE A 139 -18.10 7.52 -13.09
CA ILE A 139 -19.25 8.08 -13.82
C ILE A 139 -19.56 7.19 -15.02
N TYR A 140 -18.54 6.77 -15.78
CA TYR A 140 -18.73 5.89 -16.93
C TYR A 140 -19.35 4.54 -16.53
N GLN A 141 -18.85 3.92 -15.46
CA GLN A 141 -19.39 2.68 -14.88
C GLN A 141 -20.87 2.81 -14.47
N LYS A 142 -21.29 3.98 -14.00
CA LYS A 142 -22.68 4.24 -13.58
C LYS A 142 -23.61 4.65 -14.72
N VAL A 143 -23.13 5.37 -15.72
CA VAL A 143 -23.95 5.88 -16.84
C VAL A 143 -24.08 4.86 -17.97
N ASN A 144 -23.00 4.13 -18.29
CA ASN A 144 -22.98 3.16 -19.39
C ASN A 144 -22.28 1.88 -18.94
N PHE A 145 -22.99 1.02 -18.21
CA PHE A 145 -22.41 -0.19 -17.63
C PHE A 145 -21.85 -1.14 -18.71
N VAL A 146 -22.51 -1.28 -19.87
CA VAL A 146 -22.08 -2.20 -20.94
C VAL A 146 -20.77 -1.72 -21.55
N GLY A 147 -20.70 -0.43 -21.89
CA GLY A 147 -19.48 0.17 -22.42
C GLY A 147 -18.34 0.14 -21.41
N ALA A 148 -18.66 0.40 -20.14
CA ALA A 148 -17.69 0.34 -19.05
C ALA A 148 -17.17 -1.09 -18.81
N TYR A 149 -18.04 -2.10 -18.86
CA TYR A 149 -17.63 -3.50 -18.74
C TYR A 149 -16.63 -3.87 -19.83
N ARG A 150 -16.94 -3.58 -21.11
CA ARG A 150 -16.04 -3.90 -22.24
C ARG A 150 -14.70 -3.19 -22.11
N PHE A 151 -14.72 -1.91 -21.77
CA PHE A 151 -13.50 -1.15 -21.53
C PHE A 151 -12.68 -1.75 -20.38
N MET A 152 -13.32 -2.12 -19.28
CA MET A 152 -12.62 -2.70 -18.14
C MET A 152 -12.05 -4.09 -18.43
N ASP A 153 -12.80 -4.90 -19.18
CA ASP A 153 -12.40 -6.24 -19.61
C ASP A 153 -11.16 -6.19 -20.50
N GLU A 154 -11.16 -5.29 -21.49
CA GLU A 154 -10.05 -5.16 -22.44
C GLU A 154 -8.76 -4.59 -21.80
N PHE A 155 -8.90 -3.63 -20.88
CA PHE A 155 -7.72 -2.93 -20.34
C PHE A 155 -7.23 -3.45 -18.98
N TYR A 156 -8.08 -4.07 -18.15
CA TYR A 156 -7.72 -4.39 -16.77
C TYR A 156 -7.95 -5.84 -16.38
N VAL A 157 -8.62 -6.62 -17.23
CA VAL A 157 -8.85 -8.05 -16.98
C VAL A 157 -7.80 -8.88 -17.72
N SER A 158 -7.46 -10.00 -17.08
CA SER A 158 -6.67 -11.08 -17.68
C SER A 158 -7.34 -12.40 -17.31
N ASN A 159 -6.90 -13.51 -17.92
CA ASN A 159 -7.39 -14.86 -17.62
C ASN A 159 -7.41 -15.21 -16.10
N HIS A 160 -6.59 -14.53 -15.28
CA HIS A 160 -6.53 -14.73 -13.84
C HIS A 160 -7.25 -13.65 -13.00
N ARG A 161 -7.81 -12.61 -13.63
CA ARG A 161 -8.42 -11.42 -12.98
C ARG A 161 -9.89 -11.17 -13.33
N PHE A 162 -10.54 -12.10 -14.05
CA PHE A 162 -11.88 -11.93 -14.64
C PHE A 162 -13.06 -12.05 -13.65
N LYS A 163 -12.91 -12.83 -12.57
CA LYS A 163 -14.05 -13.22 -11.71
C LYS A 163 -14.84 -12.03 -11.12
N PRO A 164 -14.23 -10.98 -10.53
CA PRO A 164 -14.99 -9.90 -9.92
C PRO A 164 -15.79 -9.06 -10.92
N LEU A 165 -15.22 -8.81 -12.11
CA LEU A 165 -15.87 -8.02 -13.16
C LEU A 165 -17.04 -8.80 -13.78
N PHE A 166 -16.85 -10.10 -14.04
CA PHE A 166 -17.88 -10.96 -14.60
C PHE A 166 -19.09 -11.13 -13.66
N MET A 167 -18.86 -11.17 -12.35
CA MET A 167 -19.97 -11.19 -11.39
C MET A 167 -20.83 -9.92 -11.45
N MET A 168 -20.24 -8.75 -11.77
CA MET A 168 -21.01 -7.52 -11.99
C MET A 168 -21.84 -7.59 -13.27
N TRP A 169 -21.26 -8.13 -14.34
CA TRP A 169 -21.97 -8.33 -15.60
C TRP A 169 -23.20 -9.21 -15.43
N ARG A 170 -23.09 -10.30 -14.68
CA ARG A 170 -24.22 -11.21 -14.37
C ARG A 170 -25.29 -10.59 -13.48
N ALA A 171 -24.98 -9.54 -12.74
CA ALA A 171 -25.92 -8.85 -11.87
C ALA A 171 -26.65 -7.69 -12.60
N ASP A 172 -26.53 -7.62 -13.93
CA ASP A 172 -27.13 -6.58 -14.79
C ASP A 172 -26.74 -5.13 -14.42
N GLY A 173 -25.58 -4.93 -13.77
CA GLY A 173 -25.08 -3.59 -13.45
C GLY A 173 -23.87 -3.54 -12.53
N PHE A 174 -23.30 -2.34 -12.37
CA PHE A 174 -22.24 -2.08 -11.39
C PHE A 174 -22.83 -1.69 -10.03
N ASP A 175 -23.10 -2.69 -9.19
CA ASP A 175 -23.38 -2.42 -7.78
C ASP A 175 -22.14 -1.84 -7.09
N ARG A 176 -20.96 -2.34 -7.43
CA ARG A 176 -19.68 -1.92 -6.83
C ARG A 176 -18.80 -1.31 -7.90
N VAL A 177 -18.41 -0.04 -7.73
CA VAL A 177 -17.51 0.61 -8.70
C VAL A 177 -16.06 0.18 -8.44
N MET A 178 -15.30 -0.01 -9.51
CA MET A 178 -13.91 -0.47 -9.39
C MET A 178 -12.91 0.58 -9.90
N GLY A 179 -13.38 1.69 -10.47
CA GLY A 179 -12.50 2.71 -11.02
C GLY A 179 -11.59 2.12 -12.09
N SER A 180 -10.29 2.40 -12.03
CA SER A 180 -9.24 1.81 -12.89
C SER A 180 -8.71 0.45 -12.41
N PHE A 181 -9.42 -0.25 -11.52
CA PHE A 181 -8.98 -1.53 -10.96
C PHE A 181 -9.91 -2.65 -11.39
N PHE A 182 -9.40 -3.89 -11.40
CA PHE A 182 -10.20 -5.10 -11.57
C PHE A 182 -10.85 -5.61 -10.27
N SER A 183 -10.54 -4.96 -9.13
CA SER A 183 -11.04 -5.37 -7.81
C SER A 183 -11.37 -4.15 -6.93
N PRO A 184 -12.58 -4.09 -6.32
CA PRO A 184 -12.95 -3.01 -5.41
C PRO A 184 -12.11 -3.01 -4.14
N VAL A 185 -11.56 -4.16 -3.72
CA VAL A 185 -10.69 -4.24 -2.54
C VAL A 185 -9.39 -3.47 -2.78
N LEU A 186 -8.76 -3.68 -3.94
CA LEU A 186 -7.51 -3.01 -4.31
C LEU A 186 -7.72 -1.51 -4.52
N PHE A 187 -8.83 -1.15 -5.17
CA PHE A 187 -9.20 0.24 -5.37
C PHE A 187 -9.43 0.95 -4.03
N GLY A 188 -10.25 0.36 -3.16
CA GLY A 188 -10.53 0.88 -1.83
C GLY A 188 -9.26 1.02 -1.00
N ALA A 189 -8.35 0.03 -1.00
CA ALA A 189 -7.09 0.15 -0.28
C ALA A 189 -6.18 1.26 -0.83
N THR A 190 -6.14 1.45 -2.15
CA THR A 190 -5.36 2.54 -2.78
C THR A 190 -5.94 3.91 -2.43
N LEU A 191 -7.27 4.07 -2.46
CA LEU A 191 -7.94 5.28 -2.00
C LEU A 191 -7.70 5.54 -0.50
N LEU A 192 -7.63 4.47 0.30
CA LEU A 192 -7.33 4.58 1.73
C LEU A 192 -5.91 5.09 1.99
N LEU A 193 -4.92 4.66 1.18
CA LEU A 193 -3.56 5.20 1.19
C LEU A 193 -3.52 6.68 0.81
N ILE A 194 -4.30 7.08 -0.20
CA ILE A 194 -4.46 8.49 -0.59
C ILE A 194 -5.06 9.30 0.56
N VAL A 195 -6.13 8.81 1.19
CA VAL A 195 -6.74 9.45 2.37
C VAL A 195 -5.72 9.59 3.49
N ALA A 196 -4.90 8.57 3.80
CA ALA A 196 -3.86 8.65 4.82
C ALA A 196 -2.84 9.78 4.54
N VAL A 197 -2.37 9.89 3.29
CA VAL A 197 -1.42 10.93 2.88
C VAL A 197 -2.03 12.32 2.96
N LEU A 198 -3.22 12.51 2.39
CA LEU A 198 -3.91 13.81 2.38
C LEU A 198 -4.34 14.23 3.79
N LEU A 199 -4.84 13.30 4.60
CA LEU A 199 -5.24 13.54 5.99
C LEU A 199 -4.05 14.06 6.81
N SER A 200 -2.91 13.38 6.73
CA SER A 200 -1.69 13.83 7.42
C SER A 200 -1.27 15.22 6.96
N TYR A 201 -1.38 15.51 5.66
CA TYR A 201 -1.06 16.82 5.11
C TYR A 201 -1.95 17.93 5.69
N VAL A 202 -3.29 17.75 5.67
CA VAL A 202 -4.26 18.74 6.17
C VAL A 202 -4.14 18.96 7.67
N VAL A 203 -3.94 17.89 8.45
CA VAL A 203 -3.77 17.98 9.91
C VAL A 203 -2.51 18.75 10.28
N THR A 204 -1.40 18.48 9.58
CA THR A 204 -0.07 19.00 9.96
C THR A 204 0.21 20.41 9.44
N HIS A 205 -0.36 20.81 8.29
CA HIS A 205 -0.05 22.10 7.65
C HIS A 205 -1.09 23.18 7.95
N LYS A 206 -0.67 24.46 7.94
CA LYS A 206 -1.58 25.60 8.08
C LYS A 206 -2.55 25.69 6.89
N PHE A 207 -3.71 26.30 7.12
CA PHE A 207 -4.72 26.51 6.10
C PHE A 207 -4.14 27.30 4.90
N SER A 208 -4.26 26.72 3.72
CA SER A 208 -3.75 27.22 2.45
C SER A 208 -4.56 26.65 1.28
N LYS A 209 -4.36 27.17 0.07
CA LYS A 209 -4.99 26.61 -1.14
C LYS A 209 -4.72 25.11 -1.32
N ILE A 210 -3.52 24.65 -0.95
CA ILE A 210 -3.15 23.23 -1.06
C ILE A 210 -3.88 22.38 -0.01
N THR A 211 -4.08 22.87 1.22
CA THR A 211 -4.86 22.12 2.22
C THR A 211 -6.34 22.05 1.86
N VAL A 212 -6.89 23.09 1.20
CA VAL A 212 -8.25 23.04 0.66
C VAL A 212 -8.34 21.96 -0.43
N LEU A 213 -7.41 21.95 -1.38
CA LEU A 213 -7.37 20.95 -2.44
C LEU A 213 -7.20 19.52 -1.87
N ALA A 214 -6.37 19.35 -0.84
CA ALA A 214 -6.21 18.07 -0.14
C ALA A 214 -7.50 17.66 0.58
N THR A 215 -8.24 18.60 1.17
CA THR A 215 -9.54 18.32 1.79
C THR A 215 -10.56 17.86 0.76
N VAL A 216 -10.64 18.55 -0.39
CA VAL A 216 -11.47 18.12 -1.53
C VAL A 216 -11.05 16.71 -1.98
N GLY A 217 -9.74 16.45 -2.08
CA GLY A 217 -9.22 15.12 -2.41
C GLY A 217 -9.66 14.02 -1.44
N ILE A 218 -9.69 14.30 -0.12
CA ILE A 218 -10.22 13.36 0.89
C ILE A 218 -11.71 13.10 0.66
N MET A 219 -12.50 14.15 0.42
CA MET A 219 -13.95 14.01 0.21
C MET A 219 -14.24 13.21 -1.07
N THR A 220 -13.58 13.56 -2.17
CA THR A 220 -13.66 12.82 -3.44
C THR A 220 -13.25 11.36 -3.27
N SER A 221 -12.12 11.10 -2.60
CA SER A 221 -11.67 9.72 -2.33
C SER A 221 -12.67 8.96 -1.46
N SER A 222 -13.32 9.64 -0.52
CA SER A 222 -14.36 9.07 0.34
C SER A 222 -15.60 8.68 -0.45
N VAL A 223 -16.13 9.57 -1.28
CA VAL A 223 -17.28 9.28 -2.15
C VAL A 223 -16.99 8.05 -3.02
N ILE A 224 -15.86 8.06 -3.72
CA ILE A 224 -15.51 6.97 -4.64
C ILE A 224 -15.22 5.67 -3.87
N GLY A 225 -14.53 5.75 -2.74
CA GLY A 225 -14.20 4.59 -1.91
C GLY A 225 -15.43 3.92 -1.31
N ILE A 226 -16.43 4.70 -0.90
CA ILE A 226 -17.72 4.16 -0.41
C ILE A 226 -18.49 3.51 -1.56
N LEU A 227 -18.55 4.15 -2.74
CA LEU A 227 -19.21 3.58 -3.92
C LEU A 227 -18.56 2.26 -4.38
N SER A 228 -17.30 2.02 -4.02
CA SER A 228 -16.64 0.74 -4.31
C SER A 228 -17.13 -0.42 -3.44
N PHE A 229 -17.88 -0.13 -2.37
CA PHE A 229 -18.31 -1.10 -1.35
C PHE A 229 -17.16 -1.98 -0.86
N SER A 230 -15.98 -1.39 -0.68
CA SER A 230 -14.81 -2.08 -0.16
C SER A 230 -14.84 -2.06 1.37
N LYS A 231 -14.96 -3.24 2.00
CA LYS A 231 -14.86 -3.38 3.46
C LYS A 231 -13.57 -2.75 4.01
N THR A 232 -12.47 -2.90 3.26
CA THR A 232 -11.17 -2.31 3.58
C THR A 232 -11.24 -0.79 3.67
N PHE A 233 -11.92 -0.13 2.72
CA PHE A 233 -12.08 1.32 2.76
C PHE A 233 -13.05 1.75 3.87
N MET A 234 -14.22 1.11 3.93
CA MET A 234 -15.30 1.51 4.85
C MET A 234 -14.89 1.39 6.32
N LEU A 235 -14.20 0.30 6.69
CA LEU A 235 -13.68 0.11 8.05
C LEU A 235 -12.35 0.85 8.26
N GLY A 236 -11.53 0.93 7.20
CA GLY A 236 -10.22 1.55 7.27
C GLY A 236 -10.28 3.04 7.55
N VAL A 237 -11.25 3.78 6.99
CA VAL A 237 -11.36 5.24 7.19
C VAL A 237 -11.53 5.57 8.69
N PRO A 238 -12.56 5.07 9.42
CA PRO A 238 -12.68 5.30 10.86
C PRO A 238 -11.43 4.89 11.64
N LEU A 239 -10.80 3.78 11.27
CA LEU A 239 -9.60 3.28 11.94
C LEU A 239 -8.38 4.19 11.72
N ILE A 240 -8.20 4.78 10.54
CA ILE A 240 -7.16 5.80 10.30
C ILE A 240 -7.39 7.04 11.16
N PHE A 241 -8.64 7.52 11.26
CA PHE A 241 -8.96 8.64 12.14
C PHE A 241 -8.63 8.32 13.59
N LEU A 242 -8.95 7.11 14.06
CA LEU A 242 -8.58 6.65 15.40
C LEU A 242 -7.06 6.61 15.61
N VAL A 243 -6.31 6.03 14.67
CA VAL A 243 -4.84 6.02 14.73
C VAL A 243 -4.29 7.46 14.75
N ALA A 244 -4.82 8.36 13.92
CA ALA A 244 -4.43 9.75 13.90
C ALA A 244 -4.69 10.44 15.26
N VAL A 245 -5.85 10.21 15.88
CA VAL A 245 -6.17 10.71 17.22
C VAL A 245 -5.12 10.20 18.21
N VAL A 246 -4.91 8.88 18.28
CA VAL A 246 -3.96 8.27 19.23
C VAL A 246 -2.57 8.88 19.10
N ILE A 247 -2.05 9.02 17.87
CA ILE A 247 -0.73 9.63 17.64
C ILE A 247 -0.70 11.12 18.05
N LEU A 248 -1.75 11.88 17.78
CA LEU A 248 -1.85 13.28 18.19
C LEU A 248 -1.97 13.45 19.72
N LEU A 249 -2.48 12.45 20.45
CA LEU A 249 -2.48 12.50 21.93
C LEU A 249 -1.06 12.51 22.51
N PHE A 250 -0.14 11.78 21.87
CA PHE A 250 1.28 11.76 22.24
C PHE A 250 2.07 12.98 21.74
N ASN A 251 1.56 13.70 20.75
CA ASN A 251 2.20 14.92 20.25
C ASN A 251 1.65 16.18 20.96
N ARG A 252 2.41 16.72 21.91
CA ARG A 252 2.00 17.91 22.68
C ARG A 252 1.93 19.19 21.86
N ARG A 253 2.64 19.29 20.74
CA ARG A 253 2.74 20.54 19.96
C ARG A 253 1.50 20.77 19.12
N GLU A 254 0.85 21.92 19.32
CA GLU A 254 -0.37 22.32 18.58
C GLU A 254 -1.52 21.30 18.65
N ARG A 255 -1.56 20.49 19.71
CA ARG A 255 -2.48 19.36 19.85
C ARG A 255 -3.94 19.77 19.66
N SER A 256 -4.39 20.85 20.30
CA SER A 256 -5.80 21.28 20.22
C SER A 256 -6.20 21.66 18.79
N VAL A 257 -5.35 22.41 18.08
CA VAL A 257 -5.60 22.85 16.70
C VAL A 257 -5.64 21.64 15.76
N ARG A 258 -4.69 20.70 15.90
CA ARG A 258 -4.62 19.50 15.07
C ARG A 258 -5.81 18.56 15.31
N LEU A 259 -6.20 18.36 16.56
CA LEU A 259 -7.39 17.58 16.92
C LEU A 259 -8.68 18.26 16.44
N GLY A 260 -8.77 19.59 16.52
CA GLY A 260 -9.92 20.34 15.98
C GLY A 260 -10.08 20.14 14.48
N ARG A 261 -8.99 20.26 13.71
CA ARG A 261 -9.01 19.98 12.26
C ARG A 261 -9.38 18.53 11.97
N LEU A 262 -8.82 17.58 12.71
CA LEU A 262 -9.15 16.16 12.56
C LEU A 262 -10.63 15.89 12.85
N GLY A 263 -11.19 16.51 13.87
CA GLY A 263 -12.62 16.41 14.21
C GLY A 263 -13.52 16.97 13.11
N ILE A 264 -13.18 18.14 12.55
CA ILE A 264 -13.91 18.72 11.41
C ILE A 264 -13.87 17.77 10.20
N LEU A 265 -12.68 17.23 9.87
CA LEU A 265 -12.54 16.28 8.77
C LEU A 265 -13.34 14.99 9.02
N PHE A 266 -13.34 14.49 10.25
CA PHE A 266 -14.11 13.31 10.62
C PHE A 266 -15.61 13.55 10.41
N LEU A 267 -16.14 14.68 10.89
CA LEU A 267 -17.54 15.06 10.70
C LEU A 267 -17.90 15.20 9.22
N LEU A 268 -17.04 15.82 8.41
CA LEU A 268 -17.24 15.93 6.97
C LEU A 268 -17.27 14.55 6.30
N THR A 269 -16.35 13.65 6.68
CA THR A 269 -16.35 12.27 6.17
C THR A 269 -17.62 11.52 6.60
N VAL A 270 -18.08 11.65 7.84
CA VAL A 270 -19.35 11.05 8.29
C VAL A 270 -20.54 11.60 7.49
N ALA A 271 -20.56 12.91 7.22
CA ALA A 271 -21.58 13.52 6.37
C ALA A 271 -21.56 12.95 4.94
N VAL A 272 -20.38 12.71 4.37
CA VAL A 272 -20.24 12.03 3.07
C VAL A 272 -20.78 10.60 3.11
N TYR A 273 -20.49 9.83 4.17
CA TYR A 273 -21.07 8.49 4.34
C TYR A 273 -22.60 8.53 4.39
N GLY A 274 -23.17 9.44 5.18
CA GLY A 274 -24.62 9.62 5.27
C GLY A 274 -25.24 10.03 3.93
N PHE A 275 -24.64 11.00 3.24
CA PHE A 275 -25.11 11.46 1.94
C PHE A 275 -25.08 10.34 0.89
N VAL A 276 -23.97 9.61 0.78
CA VAL A 276 -23.86 8.51 -0.19
C VAL A 276 -24.85 7.39 0.13
N TYR A 277 -25.07 7.07 1.41
CA TYR A 277 -26.06 6.06 1.82
C TYR A 277 -27.49 6.42 1.36
N ILE A 278 -27.87 7.69 1.49
CA ILE A 278 -29.19 8.20 1.09
C ILE A 278 -29.30 8.32 -0.44
N ALA A 279 -28.22 8.74 -1.11
CA ALA A 279 -28.20 8.94 -2.57
C ALA A 279 -28.21 7.61 -3.36
N LEU A 280 -27.95 6.47 -2.72
CA LEU A 280 -27.99 5.17 -3.36
C LEU A 280 -29.44 4.72 -3.64
N PRO A 281 -29.73 4.19 -4.83
CA PRO A 281 -31.08 3.80 -5.23
C PRO A 281 -31.63 2.63 -4.39
N GLU A 282 -32.97 2.54 -4.31
CA GLU A 282 -33.67 1.60 -3.42
C GLU A 282 -33.43 0.13 -3.76
N HIS A 283 -33.23 -0.23 -5.04
CA HIS A 283 -32.92 -1.61 -5.41
C HIS A 283 -31.61 -2.13 -4.80
N MET A 284 -30.72 -1.23 -4.35
CA MET A 284 -29.46 -1.58 -3.69
C MET A 284 -29.57 -1.69 -2.16
N VAL A 285 -30.78 -1.67 -1.58
CA VAL A 285 -30.98 -1.67 -0.11
C VAL A 285 -30.27 -2.83 0.59
N ASN A 286 -30.33 -4.04 0.02
CA ASN A 286 -29.66 -5.19 0.62
C ASN A 286 -28.14 -5.07 0.60
N VAL A 287 -27.57 -4.61 -0.53
CA VAL A 287 -26.13 -4.42 -0.69
C VAL A 287 -25.64 -3.31 0.25
N LYS A 288 -26.32 -2.16 0.28
CA LYS A 288 -25.91 -1.05 1.16
C LYS A 288 -26.02 -1.43 2.64
N ASN A 289 -27.10 -2.10 3.06
CA ASN A 289 -27.26 -2.53 4.45
C ASN A 289 -26.18 -3.54 4.87
N TYR A 290 -25.83 -4.47 3.98
CA TYR A 290 -24.74 -5.41 4.24
C TYR A 290 -23.40 -4.71 4.48
N TYR A 291 -22.99 -3.81 3.59
CA TYR A 291 -21.68 -3.15 3.70
C TYR A 291 -21.60 -2.09 4.80
N TYR A 292 -22.64 -1.26 4.95
CA TYR A 292 -22.71 -0.28 6.04
C TYR A 292 -22.89 -0.95 7.41
N GLY A 293 -23.53 -2.12 7.47
CA GLY A 293 -23.67 -2.91 8.70
C GLY A 293 -22.33 -3.31 9.33
N PHE A 294 -21.25 -3.43 8.55
CA PHE A 294 -19.92 -3.71 9.10
C PHE A 294 -19.37 -2.58 9.97
N LEU A 295 -19.84 -1.33 9.80
CA LEU A 295 -19.47 -0.23 10.69
C LEU A 295 -19.93 -0.48 12.13
N LEU A 296 -21.04 -1.20 12.30
CA LEU A 296 -21.59 -1.59 13.61
C LEU A 296 -20.99 -2.91 14.12
N LYS A 297 -20.51 -3.78 13.22
CA LYS A 297 -19.95 -5.09 13.55
C LYS A 297 -18.60 -5.32 12.83
N PRO A 298 -17.54 -4.55 13.17
CA PRO A 298 -16.28 -4.57 12.43
C PRO A 298 -15.57 -5.92 12.46
N PHE A 299 -15.61 -6.64 13.59
CA PHE A 299 -15.02 -7.97 13.73
C PHE A 299 -15.69 -9.03 12.84
N GLY A 300 -16.97 -8.86 12.51
CA GLY A 300 -17.67 -9.75 11.58
C GLY A 300 -17.10 -9.74 10.16
N SER A 301 -16.35 -8.70 9.79
CA SER A 301 -15.65 -8.65 8.50
C SER A 301 -14.45 -9.59 8.44
N LEU A 302 -13.76 -9.78 9.58
CA LEU A 302 -12.61 -10.66 9.69
C LEU A 302 -13.06 -12.12 9.75
N SER A 303 -14.11 -12.42 10.51
CA SER A 303 -14.67 -13.78 10.58
C SER A 303 -15.13 -14.25 9.20
N SER A 304 -15.79 -13.40 8.39
CA SER A 304 -16.21 -13.77 7.01
C SER A 304 -15.08 -14.19 6.06
N ARG A 305 -13.82 -14.02 6.48
CA ARG A 305 -12.63 -14.22 5.65
C ARG A 305 -11.71 -15.32 6.18
N TYR A 306 -11.62 -15.43 7.50
CA TYR A 306 -10.69 -16.33 8.19
C TYR A 306 -11.38 -17.48 8.91
N GLU A 307 -12.67 -17.35 9.24
CA GLU A 307 -13.50 -18.41 9.77
C GLU A 307 -14.45 -18.87 8.66
N GLY A 308 -14.56 -20.18 8.43
CA GLY A 308 -15.63 -20.70 7.58
C GLY A 308 -16.97 -20.15 8.09
N ILE A 309 -17.85 -19.73 7.19
CA ILE A 309 -19.13 -19.14 7.57
C ILE A 309 -19.87 -20.20 8.39
N SER A 310 -19.90 -20.04 9.71
CA SER A 310 -20.74 -20.86 10.57
C SER A 310 -22.19 -20.61 10.14
N GLU A 311 -22.87 -21.70 9.81
CA GLU A 311 -24.26 -21.80 9.35
C GLU A 311 -25.28 -20.99 10.19
N SER A 312 -24.91 -20.48 11.36
CA SER A 312 -25.80 -19.69 12.22
C SER A 312 -26.13 -18.29 11.70
N THR A 313 -25.49 -17.80 10.62
CA THR A 313 -25.79 -16.46 10.05
C THR A 313 -26.59 -16.52 8.73
N VAL A 314 -26.78 -17.71 8.14
CA VAL A 314 -27.40 -17.88 6.80
C VAL A 314 -28.87 -18.32 6.87
N ASN A 315 -29.45 -18.50 8.05
CA ASN A 315 -30.86 -18.90 8.17
C ASN A 315 -31.89 -17.86 7.68
N ASN A 316 -31.49 -16.70 7.16
CA ASN A 316 -32.42 -15.66 6.67
C ASN A 316 -32.23 -15.21 5.22
N ILE A 317 -31.32 -15.81 4.43
CA ILE A 317 -31.20 -15.45 3.01
C ILE A 317 -31.07 -16.73 2.17
N ALA A 318 -32.19 -17.10 1.57
CA ALA A 318 -32.36 -18.01 0.44
C ALA A 318 -31.65 -19.38 0.51
N LYS A 319 -32.46 -20.40 0.80
CA LYS A 319 -32.22 -21.78 0.39
C LYS A 319 -32.12 -21.83 -1.14
N GLU A 320 -30.92 -21.98 -1.68
CA GLU A 320 -30.69 -22.67 -2.95
C GLU A 320 -29.23 -23.12 -3.03
N GLU A 321 -29.08 -24.45 -3.06
CA GLU A 321 -27.92 -25.26 -3.50
C GLU A 321 -26.51 -24.71 -3.25
N VAL A 322 -25.90 -25.08 -2.10
CA VAL A 322 -24.45 -25.33 -2.10
C VAL A 322 -24.10 -26.54 -1.23
N THR A 323 -24.07 -27.71 -1.87
CA THR A 323 -23.39 -28.91 -1.37
C THR A 323 -21.88 -28.76 -1.54
N SER A 324 -21.21 -28.20 -0.56
CA SER A 324 -19.80 -28.46 -0.19
C SER A 324 -19.47 -27.62 1.05
N GLY A 325 -18.82 -28.21 2.06
CA GLY A 325 -18.49 -27.52 3.31
C GLY A 325 -17.68 -26.24 3.04
N HIS A 326 -18.21 -25.08 3.44
CA HIS A 326 -17.57 -23.79 3.21
C HIS A 326 -16.55 -23.51 4.32
N GLU A 327 -15.39 -24.16 4.23
CA GLU A 327 -14.20 -23.67 4.92
C GLU A 327 -13.83 -22.28 4.37
N GLY A 328 -13.34 -21.38 5.22
CA GLY A 328 -13.01 -20.00 4.81
C GLY A 328 -11.94 -20.01 3.70
N ILE A 329 -11.96 -19.02 2.80
CA ILE A 329 -11.07 -18.96 1.60
C ILE A 329 -9.57 -19.11 1.95
N ALA A 330 -9.20 -18.78 3.19
CA ALA A 330 -7.85 -18.79 3.73
C ALA A 330 -7.46 -20.04 4.55
N THR A 331 -8.39 -20.96 4.85
CA THR A 331 -8.16 -22.07 5.80
C THR A 331 -7.13 -23.06 5.28
N ASP A 332 -7.21 -23.42 4.00
CA ASP A 332 -6.30 -24.38 3.36
C ASP A 332 -4.85 -23.88 3.36
N ALA A 333 -4.64 -22.61 2.99
CA ALA A 333 -3.31 -21.99 2.99
C ALA A 333 -2.73 -21.92 4.42
N PHE A 334 -3.57 -21.67 5.42
CA PHE A 334 -3.15 -21.69 6.83
C PHE A 334 -2.83 -23.12 7.32
N GLY A 335 -3.57 -24.12 6.83
CA GLY A 335 -3.28 -25.54 7.07
C GLY A 335 -1.90 -25.95 6.54
N ILE A 336 -1.54 -25.50 5.33
CA ILE A 336 -0.21 -25.75 4.75
C ILE A 336 0.90 -25.09 5.58
N PHE A 337 0.70 -23.85 6.02
CA PHE A 337 1.65 -23.19 6.92
C PHE A 337 1.88 -23.98 8.22
N LYS A 338 0.84 -24.57 8.82
CA LYS A 338 0.99 -25.35 10.06
C LYS A 338 1.94 -26.55 9.90
N MET A 339 2.01 -27.11 8.68
CA MET A 339 2.92 -28.21 8.33
C MET A 339 4.34 -27.71 8.04
N HIS A 340 4.51 -26.53 7.44
CA HIS A 340 5.79 -25.98 6.99
C HIS A 340 6.11 -24.61 7.62
N ARG A 341 6.27 -24.59 8.96
CA ARG A 341 6.26 -23.34 9.74
C ARG A 341 7.43 -22.40 9.45
N PHE A 342 8.63 -22.91 9.17
CA PHE A 342 9.84 -22.08 9.12
C PHE A 342 10.06 -21.42 7.76
N PHE A 343 10.09 -22.21 6.68
CA PHE A 343 10.39 -21.74 5.32
C PHE A 343 9.19 -21.81 4.36
N GLY A 344 8.00 -22.23 4.83
CA GLY A 344 6.83 -22.34 3.98
C GLY A 344 7.04 -23.33 2.83
N VAL A 345 6.32 -23.14 1.74
CA VAL A 345 6.32 -24.07 0.59
C VAL A 345 6.67 -23.42 -0.76
N GLY A 346 7.06 -22.15 -0.73
CA GLY A 346 7.27 -21.33 -1.91
C GLY A 346 6.00 -20.66 -2.45
N PRO A 347 6.15 -19.81 -3.48
CA PRO A 347 5.12 -18.87 -3.91
C PRO A 347 4.03 -19.44 -4.82
N VAL A 348 4.04 -20.76 -5.06
CA VAL A 348 3.09 -21.42 -5.96
C VAL A 348 2.21 -22.37 -5.16
N PRO A 349 0.88 -22.41 -5.38
CA PRO A 349 0.01 -23.30 -4.66
C PRO A 349 0.36 -24.78 -4.84
N ILE A 350 0.17 -25.59 -3.79
CA ILE A 350 0.40 -27.05 -3.79
C ILE A 350 -0.90 -27.84 -4.00
N ARG A 351 -1.99 -27.42 -3.36
CA ARG A 351 -3.28 -28.14 -3.28
C ARG A 351 -4.44 -27.32 -3.87
N GLY A 352 -4.14 -26.29 -4.66
CA GLY A 352 -5.15 -25.41 -5.24
C GLY A 352 -5.72 -24.38 -4.24
N GLU A 353 -5.04 -24.19 -3.11
CA GLU A 353 -5.36 -23.17 -2.12
C GLU A 353 -5.34 -21.76 -2.71
N PHE A 354 -6.25 -20.91 -2.24
CA PHE A 354 -6.34 -19.54 -2.72
C PHE A 354 -5.26 -18.65 -2.10
N LEU A 355 -4.23 -18.32 -2.87
CA LEU A 355 -3.18 -17.38 -2.51
C LEU A 355 -3.46 -16.02 -3.18
N GLY A 356 -3.85 -15.02 -2.39
CA GLY A 356 -4.06 -13.66 -2.91
C GLY A 356 -4.85 -12.76 -1.98
N ASP A 357 -5.61 -13.35 -1.07
CA ASP A 357 -6.52 -12.59 -0.24
C ASP A 357 -5.81 -11.93 0.94
N SER A 358 -4.73 -12.46 1.51
CA SER A 358 -4.04 -11.80 2.64
C SER A 358 -2.53 -11.89 2.51
N GLN A 359 -1.85 -10.74 2.62
CA GLN A 359 -0.38 -10.70 2.65
C GLN A 359 0.18 -11.59 3.76
N PHE A 360 -0.41 -11.55 4.96
CA PHE A 360 0.08 -12.33 6.10
C PHE A 360 0.04 -13.83 5.81
N ILE A 361 -1.10 -14.31 5.28
CA ILE A 361 -1.26 -15.72 4.93
C ILE A 361 -0.33 -16.11 3.79
N VAL A 362 -0.27 -15.30 2.72
CA VAL A 362 0.60 -15.58 1.58
C VAL A 362 2.06 -15.62 2.00
N THR A 363 2.52 -14.70 2.84
CA THR A 363 3.90 -14.70 3.33
C THR A 363 4.21 -15.89 4.22
N LEU A 364 3.31 -16.26 5.14
CA LEU A 364 3.49 -17.45 5.98
C LEU A 364 3.47 -18.74 5.16
N HIS A 365 2.57 -18.82 4.19
CA HIS A 365 2.47 -19.94 3.28
C HIS A 365 3.76 -20.08 2.46
N ASN A 366 4.23 -18.99 1.86
CA ASN A 366 5.32 -19.03 0.89
C ASN A 366 6.70 -19.15 1.53
N GLY A 367 6.92 -18.49 2.67
CA GLY A 367 8.24 -18.36 3.29
C GLY A 367 8.28 -18.56 4.80
N GLY A 368 7.15 -19.01 5.39
CA GLY A 368 7.03 -19.30 6.81
C GLY A 368 7.29 -18.10 7.73
N LEU A 369 7.67 -18.41 8.96
CA LEU A 369 8.01 -17.44 9.99
C LEU A 369 9.23 -16.59 9.62
N VAL A 370 10.15 -17.10 8.80
CA VAL A 370 11.33 -16.35 8.36
C VAL A 370 10.92 -15.16 7.49
N ALA A 371 10.11 -15.39 6.45
CA ALA A 371 9.64 -14.31 5.59
C ALA A 371 8.70 -13.34 6.34
N ALA A 372 7.79 -13.87 7.17
CA ALA A 372 6.90 -13.04 7.97
C ALA A 372 7.66 -12.16 8.97
N GLY A 373 8.67 -12.72 9.64
CA GLY A 373 9.57 -11.99 10.54
C GLY A 373 10.35 -10.90 9.81
N ALA A 374 10.84 -11.18 8.59
CA ALA A 374 11.57 -10.21 7.78
C ALA A 374 10.71 -8.98 7.44
N TYR A 375 9.48 -9.19 6.96
CA TYR A 375 8.53 -8.09 6.73
C TYR A 375 8.21 -7.33 8.02
N PHE A 376 7.91 -8.05 9.11
CA PHE A 376 7.56 -7.45 10.38
C PHE A 376 8.69 -6.55 10.92
N ILE A 377 9.93 -7.05 10.95
CA ILE A 377 11.09 -6.31 11.44
C ILE A 377 11.27 -5.01 10.65
N PHE A 378 11.18 -5.07 9.32
CA PHE A 378 11.38 -3.89 8.47
C PHE A 378 10.30 -2.83 8.69
N TYR A 379 9.02 -3.20 8.60
CA TYR A 379 7.93 -2.23 8.78
C TYR A 379 7.81 -1.74 10.22
N PHE A 380 8.13 -2.58 11.21
CA PHE A 380 8.23 -2.16 12.62
C PHE A 380 9.35 -1.14 12.83
N TYR A 381 10.52 -1.36 12.22
CA TYR A 381 11.61 -0.38 12.24
C TYR A 381 11.18 0.97 11.63
N LEU A 382 10.52 0.95 10.47
CA LEU A 382 9.98 2.16 9.84
C LEU A 382 8.95 2.87 10.72
N PHE A 383 8.11 2.10 11.42
CA PHE A 383 7.11 2.63 12.36
C PHE A 383 7.76 3.28 13.57
N VAL A 384 8.72 2.61 14.22
CA VAL A 384 9.44 3.16 15.39
C VAL A 384 10.15 4.45 15.02
N GLN A 385 10.81 4.49 13.86
CA GLN A 385 11.41 5.72 13.36
C GLN A 385 10.39 6.84 13.14
N ALA A 386 9.26 6.53 12.50
CA ALA A 386 8.21 7.50 12.24
C ALA A 386 7.59 8.04 13.55
N PHE A 387 7.40 7.16 14.53
CA PHE A 387 6.90 7.50 15.86
C PHE A 387 7.87 8.43 16.59
N LYS A 388 9.16 8.11 16.61
CA LYS A 388 10.21 8.97 17.18
C LYS A 388 10.28 10.33 16.49
N ALA A 389 10.10 10.36 15.17
CA ALA A 389 10.09 11.58 14.38
C ALA A 389 8.76 12.36 14.44
N GLN A 390 7.74 11.81 15.10
CA GLN A 390 6.35 12.31 15.08
C GLN A 390 5.83 12.56 13.64
N ASP A 391 6.24 11.71 12.70
CA ASP A 391 5.83 11.79 11.30
C ASP A 391 4.49 11.06 11.11
N LEU A 392 3.42 11.84 11.27
CA LEU A 392 2.05 11.35 11.12
C LEU A 392 1.82 10.67 9.76
N MET A 393 2.41 11.17 8.67
CA MET A 393 2.17 10.62 7.34
C MET A 393 2.72 9.20 7.22
N ARG A 394 3.95 8.98 7.66
CA ARG A 394 4.56 7.64 7.68
C ARG A 394 3.76 6.67 8.53
N ILE A 395 3.33 7.10 9.72
CA ILE A 395 2.56 6.24 10.63
C ILE A 395 1.22 5.84 9.99
N LEU A 396 0.47 6.79 9.42
CA LEU A 396 -0.81 6.50 8.80
C LEU A 396 -0.64 5.59 7.57
N VAL A 397 0.35 5.84 6.71
CA VAL A 397 0.60 4.95 5.55
C VAL A 397 0.97 3.54 5.99
N ILE A 398 1.84 3.37 7.01
CA ILE A 398 2.16 2.04 7.58
C ILE A 398 0.91 1.37 8.14
N ALA A 399 0.06 2.11 8.87
CA ALA A 399 -1.19 1.58 9.39
C ALA A 399 -2.11 1.09 8.26
N VAL A 400 -2.23 1.84 7.16
CA VAL A 400 -3.02 1.41 6.00
C VAL A 400 -2.44 0.18 5.33
N LEU A 401 -1.12 0.11 5.14
CA LEU A 401 -0.47 -1.09 4.60
C LEU A 401 -0.72 -2.31 5.49
N ALA A 402 -0.67 -2.15 6.82
CA ALA A 402 -0.96 -3.22 7.77
C ALA A 402 -2.43 -3.66 7.71
N MET A 403 -3.39 -2.71 7.73
CA MET A 403 -4.81 -3.02 7.60
C MET A 403 -5.14 -3.69 6.28
N GLY A 404 -4.64 -3.15 5.17
CA GLY A 404 -4.85 -3.72 3.85
C GLY A 404 -4.16 -5.07 3.68
N SER A 405 -3.10 -5.39 4.43
CA SER A 405 -2.44 -6.71 4.43
C SER A 405 -3.34 -7.83 4.96
N PHE A 406 -4.36 -7.50 5.76
CA PHE A 406 -5.43 -8.43 6.12
C PHE A 406 -6.45 -8.64 5.00
N ALA A 407 -6.46 -7.77 3.98
CA ALA A 407 -7.44 -7.79 2.89
C ALA A 407 -6.85 -8.10 1.51
N SER A 408 -5.53 -8.02 1.33
CA SER A 408 -4.84 -8.33 0.07
C SER A 408 -3.32 -8.43 0.29
N THR A 409 -2.56 -8.81 -0.74
CA THR A 409 -1.09 -8.75 -0.81
C THR A 409 -0.55 -7.30 -0.96
N MET A 410 -0.86 -6.43 0.00
CA MET A 410 -0.56 -4.99 -0.08
C MET A 410 0.92 -4.64 -0.18
N LEU A 411 1.84 -5.50 0.24
CA LEU A 411 3.27 -5.16 0.28
C LEU A 411 3.98 -5.43 -1.05
N THR A 412 3.33 -6.17 -1.95
CA THR A 412 3.87 -6.55 -3.27
C THR A 412 2.99 -6.07 -4.43
N LEU A 413 1.82 -5.48 -4.14
CA LEU A 413 0.90 -5.00 -5.15
C LEU A 413 1.45 -3.76 -5.89
N PRO A 414 1.41 -3.71 -7.23
CA PRO A 414 1.91 -2.58 -8.01
C PRO A 414 1.38 -1.21 -7.55
N SER A 415 0.09 -1.10 -7.23
CA SER A 415 -0.55 0.18 -6.87
C SER A 415 -0.11 0.73 -5.51
N THR A 416 0.50 -0.08 -4.64
CA THR A 416 1.01 0.36 -3.32
C THR A 416 2.49 0.73 -3.36
N LEU A 417 3.24 0.26 -4.36
CA LEU A 417 4.69 0.48 -4.46
C LEU A 417 5.12 1.95 -4.42
N PRO A 418 4.40 2.92 -5.05
CA PRO A 418 4.75 4.33 -4.91
C PRO A 418 4.69 4.85 -3.46
N PHE A 419 3.80 4.30 -2.64
CA PHE A 419 3.66 4.65 -1.23
C PHE A 419 4.76 3.99 -0.38
N ILE A 420 5.16 2.76 -0.71
CA ILE A 420 6.31 2.09 -0.09
C ILE A 420 7.60 2.87 -0.41
N ALA A 421 7.79 3.28 -1.67
CA ALA A 421 8.91 4.13 -2.06
C ALA A 421 8.90 5.47 -1.32
N LEU A 422 7.73 6.09 -1.14
CA LEU A 422 7.58 7.30 -0.33
C LEU A 422 7.98 7.05 1.14
N LEU A 423 7.54 5.95 1.76
CA LEU A 423 7.94 5.59 3.13
C LEU A 423 9.45 5.48 3.28
N ILE A 424 10.11 4.77 2.35
CA ILE A 424 11.56 4.58 2.37
C ILE A 424 12.28 5.92 2.17
N TYR A 425 11.83 6.75 1.23
CA TYR A 425 12.36 8.10 1.01
C TYR A 425 12.30 8.95 2.29
N LEU A 426 11.17 8.97 2.98
CA LEU A 426 10.98 9.77 4.21
C LEU A 426 11.73 9.22 5.41
N SER A 427 12.17 7.97 5.34
CA SER A 427 13.00 7.32 6.35
C SER A 427 14.49 7.64 6.19
N SER A 428 14.85 8.34 5.12
CA SER A 428 16.23 8.75 4.85
C SER A 428 16.71 9.82 5.84
N PRO A 429 17.96 9.75 6.34
CA PRO A 429 18.55 10.69 7.29
C PRO A 429 18.73 12.14 6.79
N ARG A 430 18.24 12.47 5.58
CA ARG A 430 17.92 13.86 5.19
C ARG A 430 16.72 14.43 5.97
N CYS A 431 16.19 13.69 6.95
CA CYS A 431 15.31 14.20 7.98
C CYS A 431 16.14 14.91 9.07
N PRO A 432 15.89 16.20 9.37
CA PRO A 432 16.76 17.05 10.19
C PRO A 432 17.07 16.49 11.59
N ILE A 433 16.27 15.54 12.08
CA ILE A 433 16.49 14.86 13.35
C ILE A 433 17.77 14.01 13.34
N PHE A 434 18.12 13.38 12.21
CA PHE A 434 19.35 12.58 12.10
C PHE A 434 20.58 13.44 11.79
N SER A 435 20.43 14.56 11.07
CA SER A 435 21.52 15.53 10.96
C SER A 435 21.82 16.18 12.31
N GLU A 436 20.81 16.38 13.16
CA GLU A 436 21.03 16.95 14.49
C GLU A 436 21.59 15.91 15.47
N PHE A 437 21.18 14.63 15.36
CA PHE A 437 21.76 13.53 16.14
C PHE A 437 23.21 13.23 15.72
N ASN A 438 23.51 13.17 14.42
CA ASN A 438 24.88 13.02 13.93
C ASN A 438 25.72 14.25 14.27
N ARG A 439 25.18 15.47 14.17
CA ARG A 439 25.89 16.68 14.60
C ARG A 439 26.15 16.69 16.11
N ARG A 440 25.24 16.15 16.93
CA ARG A 440 25.48 15.98 18.38
C ARG A 440 26.50 14.89 18.68
N LEU A 441 26.51 13.79 17.93
CA LEU A 441 27.54 12.75 18.04
C LEU A 441 28.92 13.27 17.60
N GLU A 442 28.98 14.00 16.49
CA GLU A 442 30.21 14.64 15.99
C GLU A 442 30.70 15.72 16.97
N MET A 443 29.80 16.51 17.58
CA MET A 443 30.18 17.48 18.62
C MET A 443 30.60 16.81 19.93
N SER A 444 30.02 15.67 20.30
CA SER A 444 30.44 14.90 21.47
C SER A 444 31.83 14.29 21.26
N GLN A 445 32.07 13.66 20.11
CA GLN A 445 33.37 13.09 19.76
C GLN A 445 34.46 14.16 19.66
N LYS A 446 34.13 15.34 19.14
CA LYS A 446 35.09 16.45 19.07
C LYS A 446 35.44 17.00 20.46
N LYS A 447 34.45 17.10 21.35
CA LYS A 447 34.67 17.52 22.74
C LYS A 447 35.53 16.51 23.51
N ASP A 448 35.29 15.22 23.35
CA ASP A 448 36.11 14.17 23.98
C ASP A 448 37.55 14.16 23.42
N MET A 449 37.76 14.59 22.17
CA MET A 449 39.08 14.69 21.56
C MET A 449 39.84 15.94 22.05
N ASP A 450 39.14 17.08 22.17
CA ASP A 450 39.72 18.33 22.68
C ASP A 450 40.04 18.24 24.19
N ASP A 451 39.20 17.57 24.99
CA ASP A 451 39.44 17.34 26.42
C ASP A 451 40.63 16.37 26.65
N ASN A 452 40.85 15.41 25.76
CA ASN A 452 42.03 14.53 25.80
C ASN A 452 43.32 15.23 25.34
N LEU A 453 43.23 16.15 24.37
CA LEU A 453 44.39 16.95 23.95
C LEU A 453 44.88 17.86 25.09
N HIS A 454 43.96 18.47 25.85
CA HIS A 454 44.31 19.31 26.99
C HIS A 454 44.91 18.55 28.18
N MET A 455 44.52 17.30 28.43
CA MET A 455 45.17 16.47 29.46
C MET A 455 46.59 16.04 29.08
N THR A 456 46.90 15.88 27.79
CA THR A 456 48.27 15.56 27.35
C THR A 456 49.23 16.74 27.38
N THR A 457 48.77 17.98 27.15
CA THR A 457 49.65 19.16 27.17
C THR A 457 50.06 19.59 28.57
N ASP A 458 49.19 19.39 29.58
CA ASP A 458 49.51 19.74 30.98
C ASP A 458 50.49 18.75 31.64
N GLN A 459 50.63 17.52 31.12
CA GLN A 459 51.65 16.57 31.61
C GLN A 459 53.03 16.78 31.01
N THR A 460 53.14 17.42 29.84
CA THR A 460 54.44 17.69 29.18
C THR A 460 55.14 18.98 29.61
N PHE A 461 54.55 19.79 30.50
CA PHE A 461 55.14 21.04 30.99
C PHE A 461 55.70 20.96 32.42
N ASN A 462 55.76 19.77 33.02
CA ASN A 462 56.26 19.53 34.38
C ASN A 462 57.41 18.50 34.46
N GLU A 463 58.14 18.25 33.37
CA GLU A 463 59.43 17.53 33.39
C GLU A 463 60.57 18.41 32.89
#